data_AF-A0A7J2JMS6-F1
#
_entry.id   AF-A0A7J2JMS6-F1
#
_cell.length_a   1.000
_cell.length_b   1.000
_cell.length_c   1.000
_cell.angle_alpha   90.00
_cell.angle_beta   90.00
_cell.angle_gamma   90.00
#
_symmetry.space_group_name_H-M   'P 1'
#
loop_
_entity.id
_entity.type
_entity.pdbx_description
1 polymer ?
#
loop_
_entity_poly.entity_id
_entity_poly.type
_entity_poly.pdbx_seq_one_letter_code
_entity_poly.pdbx_strand_id
1 'polypeptide(L)'
;IHLGDLISPFSLRELAKWQGRVDLLWGNNEGEALVAKLGVELGLKVHTSPTELTISNREILAFHGFGSASLTEKVARMIADSGEYDLVLFGHTHSPIVERRKSLLVNPGEACGKLTKRRTIALVDLDRMEAEIVEL
;
A
#
# COMPACT_ATOMS: atom_id res chain seq x y z
N ILE A 1 -0.29 5.01 4.42
CA ILE A 1 -0.67 4.68 3.02
C ILE A 1 -1.44 3.37 3.06
N HIS A 2 -2.62 3.29 2.44
CA HIS A 2 -3.39 2.06 2.30
C HIS A 2 -3.37 1.62 0.83
N LEU A 3 -2.85 0.44 0.53
CA LEU A 3 -2.56 -0.01 -0.85
C LEU A 3 -3.78 -0.62 -1.56
N GLY A 4 -4.99 -0.13 -1.29
CA GLY A 4 -6.23 -0.66 -1.86
C GLY A 4 -6.82 -1.87 -1.13
N ASP A 5 -7.94 -2.37 -1.68
CA ASP A 5 -8.75 -3.46 -1.13
C ASP A 5 -9.26 -3.22 0.28
N LEU A 6 -9.70 -1.98 0.54
CA LEU A 6 -10.38 -1.66 1.78
C LEU A 6 -11.83 -2.20 1.76
N ILE A 7 -12.50 -2.10 0.61
CA ILE A 7 -13.81 -2.67 0.20
C ILE A 7 -15.03 -2.23 1.04
N SER A 8 -14.83 -1.98 2.33
CA SER A 8 -15.85 -1.73 3.34
C SER A 8 -15.91 -0.25 3.73
N PRO A 9 -17.07 0.41 3.53
CA PRO A 9 -17.33 1.74 4.06
C PRO A 9 -17.12 1.87 5.57
N PHE A 10 -17.34 0.80 6.33
CA PHE A 10 -17.13 0.81 7.79
C PHE A 10 -15.64 0.91 8.12
N SER A 11 -14.80 0.12 7.44
CA SER A 11 -13.34 0.17 7.61
C SER A 11 -12.79 1.54 7.19
N LEU A 12 -13.33 2.13 6.12
CA LEU A 12 -12.99 3.48 5.69
C LEU A 12 -13.32 4.55 6.74
N ARG A 13 -14.49 4.46 7.39
CA ARG A 13 -14.87 5.42 8.44
C ARG A 13 -13.95 5.33 9.65
N GLU A 14 -13.49 4.14 10.02
CA GLU A 14 -12.48 3.99 11.07
C GLU A 14 -11.12 4.57 10.64
N LEU A 15 -10.68 4.30 9.40
CA LEU A 15 -9.46 4.87 8.85
C LEU A 15 -9.51 6.41 8.81
N ALA A 16 -10.67 6.99 8.49
CA ALA A 16 -10.88 8.43 8.44
C ALA A 16 -10.82 9.14 9.80
N LYS A 17 -10.84 8.42 10.92
CA LYS A 17 -10.63 9.01 12.26
C LYS A 17 -9.16 9.32 12.53
N TRP A 18 -8.24 8.76 11.73
CA TRP A 18 -6.80 9.03 11.85
C TRP A 18 -6.51 10.51 11.64
N GLN A 19 -5.77 11.11 12.57
CA GLN A 19 -5.45 12.55 12.54
C GLN A 19 -4.27 12.90 11.62
N GLY A 20 -3.49 11.90 11.22
CA GLY A 20 -2.37 12.08 10.30
C GLY A 20 -2.78 11.96 8.84
N ARG A 21 -1.79 12.03 7.95
CA ARG A 21 -1.99 11.87 6.51
C ARG A 21 -2.47 10.45 6.17
N VAL A 22 -3.52 10.36 5.36
CA VAL A 22 -4.00 9.11 4.75
C VAL A 22 -4.00 9.27 3.23
N ASP A 23 -3.22 8.44 2.55
CA ASP A 23 -3.30 8.21 1.12
C ASP A 23 -3.88 6.81 0.91
N LEU A 24 -5.06 6.74 0.28
CA LEU A 24 -5.79 5.51 -0.02
C LEU A 24 -5.73 5.23 -1.52
N LEU A 25 -5.10 4.12 -1.90
CA LEU A 25 -5.09 3.65 -3.28
C LEU A 25 -6.34 2.84 -3.60
N TRP A 26 -6.70 2.78 -4.88
CA TRP A 26 -7.69 1.86 -5.40
C TRP A 26 -7.17 0.42 -5.39
N GLY A 27 -7.98 -0.49 -4.86
CA GLY A 27 -7.84 -1.93 -5.06
C GLY A 27 -8.43 -2.43 -6.37
N ASN A 28 -8.49 -3.76 -6.52
CA ASN A 28 -9.09 -4.42 -7.69
C ASN A 28 -10.49 -5.02 -7.43
N ASN A 29 -11.01 -4.89 -6.21
CA ASN A 29 -12.33 -5.40 -5.83
C ASN A 29 -13.49 -4.46 -6.24
N GLU A 30 -14.68 -5.02 -6.48
CA GLU A 30 -15.84 -4.29 -6.99
C GLU A 30 -16.36 -3.19 -6.05
N GLY A 31 -16.12 -3.33 -4.74
CA GLY A 31 -16.52 -2.36 -3.72
C GLY A 31 -15.67 -1.08 -3.69
N GLU A 32 -14.54 -1.06 -4.40
CA GLU A 32 -13.57 0.04 -4.31
C GLU A 32 -14.11 1.36 -4.87
N ALA A 33 -14.99 1.34 -5.87
CA ALA A 33 -15.58 2.56 -6.42
C ALA A 33 -16.43 3.31 -5.37
N LEU A 34 -17.18 2.57 -4.55
CA LEU A 34 -17.97 3.14 -3.46
C LEU A 34 -17.06 3.69 -2.36
N VAL A 35 -16.04 2.93 -1.98
CA VAL A 35 -15.05 3.35 -0.97
C VAL A 35 -14.28 4.58 -1.43
N ALA A 36 -13.88 4.65 -2.70
CA ALA A 36 -13.18 5.79 -3.27
C ALA A 36 -14.05 7.05 -3.20
N LYS A 37 -15.31 6.96 -3.62
CA LYS A 37 -16.26 8.07 -3.53
C LYS A 37 -16.42 8.55 -2.08
N LEU A 38 -16.71 7.64 -1.16
CA LEU A 38 -16.88 7.98 0.25
C LEU A 38 -15.58 8.51 0.86
N GLY A 39 -14.42 8.03 0.42
CA GLY A 39 -13.11 8.49 0.90
C GLY A 39 -12.89 9.96 0.58
N VAL A 40 -13.23 10.38 -0.64
CA VAL A 40 -13.21 11.79 -1.05
C VAL A 40 -14.20 12.61 -0.21
N GLU A 41 -15.42 12.12 0.01
CA GLU A 41 -16.43 12.80 0.85
C GLU A 41 -15.96 12.98 2.31
N LEU A 42 -15.17 12.03 2.82
CA LEU A 42 -14.55 12.08 4.16
C LEU A 42 -13.24 12.89 4.20
N GLY A 43 -12.84 13.53 3.09
CA GLY A 43 -11.63 14.36 3.01
C GLY A 43 -10.32 13.59 2.91
N LEU A 44 -10.36 12.30 2.58
CA LEU A 44 -9.15 11.50 2.36
C LEU A 44 -8.56 11.76 0.97
N LYS A 45 -7.23 11.59 0.85
CA LYS A 45 -6.57 11.57 -0.45
C LYS A 45 -6.73 10.19 -1.06
N VAL A 46 -7.54 10.11 -2.12
CA VAL A 46 -7.81 8.87 -2.84
C VAL A 46 -7.07 8.90 -4.18
N HIS A 47 -6.34 7.83 -4.47
CA HIS A 47 -5.49 7.71 -5.65
C HIS A 47 -5.88 6.50 -6.48
N THR A 48 -5.77 6.62 -7.81
CA THR A 48 -5.76 5.44 -8.69
C THR A 48 -4.52 4.57 -8.43
N SER A 49 -4.54 3.33 -8.88
CA SER A 49 -3.37 2.44 -8.85
C SER A 49 -2.91 2.14 -10.28
N PRO A 50 -1.62 2.34 -10.64
CA PRO A 50 -0.52 2.86 -9.81
C PRO A 50 -0.59 4.39 -9.57
N THR A 51 0.18 4.89 -8.59
CA THR A 51 0.36 6.32 -8.30
C THR A 51 1.77 6.63 -7.81
N GLU A 52 2.27 7.82 -8.15
CA GLU A 52 3.51 8.39 -7.63
C GLU A 52 3.19 9.37 -6.50
N LEU A 53 3.96 9.29 -5.41
CA LEU A 53 3.80 10.15 -4.24
C LEU A 53 5.17 10.71 -3.84
N THR A 54 5.20 12.00 -3.52
CA THR A 54 6.33 12.61 -2.84
C THR A 54 5.97 12.83 -1.36
N ILE A 55 6.72 12.20 -0.44
CA ILE A 55 6.54 12.34 1.00
C ILE A 55 7.92 12.56 1.64
N SER A 56 8.08 13.63 2.40
CA SER A 56 9.37 13.96 3.06
C SER A 56 10.57 13.95 2.10
N ASN A 57 10.38 14.51 0.89
CA ASN A 57 11.37 14.54 -0.21
C ASN A 57 11.83 13.15 -0.69
N ARG A 58 11.03 12.09 -0.47
CA ARG A 58 11.23 10.76 -1.05
C ARG A 58 10.25 10.54 -2.18
N GLU A 59 10.75 10.01 -3.29
CA GLU A 59 9.94 9.58 -4.43
C GLU A 59 9.44 8.15 -4.20
N ILE A 60 8.12 7.98 -4.21
CA ILE A 60 7.46 6.74 -3.84
C ILE A 60 6.56 6.30 -5.00
N LEU A 61 6.78 5.09 -5.51
CA LEU A 61 5.78 4.43 -6.36
C LEU A 61 4.92 3.52 -5.49
N ALA A 62 3.60 3.72 -5.54
CA ALA A 62 2.66 2.86 -4.86
C ALA A 62 1.64 2.26 -5.84
N PHE A 63 1.35 0.98 -5.69
CA PHE A 63 0.30 0.31 -6.45
C PHE A 63 -0.33 -0.80 -5.62
N HIS A 64 -1.57 -1.19 -5.93
CA HIS A 64 -2.18 -2.35 -5.28
C HIS A 64 -1.55 -3.65 -5.78
N GLY A 65 -1.61 -3.89 -7.09
CA GLY A 65 -1.13 -5.11 -7.74
C GLY A 65 -2.03 -5.46 -8.93
N PHE A 66 -1.63 -6.45 -9.72
CA PHE A 66 -2.35 -6.86 -10.92
C PHE A 66 -1.96 -8.27 -11.38
N GLY A 67 -2.88 -8.94 -12.07
CA GLY A 67 -2.65 -10.31 -12.53
C GLY A 67 -2.43 -11.29 -11.37
N SER A 68 -1.54 -12.27 -11.56
CA SER A 68 -1.18 -13.21 -10.49
C SER A 68 -0.28 -12.56 -9.43
N ALA A 69 -0.29 -13.10 -8.21
CA ALA A 69 0.63 -12.69 -7.16
C ALA A 69 2.10 -12.77 -7.61
N SER A 70 2.47 -13.85 -8.30
CA SER A 70 3.82 -14.04 -8.85
C SER A 70 4.21 -12.98 -9.89
N LEU A 71 3.26 -12.54 -10.73
CA LEU A 71 3.51 -11.48 -11.70
C LEU A 71 3.66 -10.14 -10.99
N THR A 72 2.78 -9.84 -10.03
CA THR A 72 2.86 -8.62 -9.22
C THR A 72 4.21 -8.50 -8.52
N GLU A 73 4.65 -9.54 -7.80
CA GLU A 73 5.95 -9.53 -7.13
C GLU A 73 7.11 -9.37 -8.10
N LYS A 74 7.07 -10.07 -9.24
CA LYS A 74 8.11 -9.96 -10.26
C LYS A 74 8.24 -8.52 -10.76
N VAL A 75 7.12 -7.87 -11.09
CA VAL A 75 7.15 -6.48 -11.56
C VAL A 75 7.60 -5.54 -10.44
N ALA A 76 7.12 -5.71 -9.21
CA ALA A 76 7.52 -4.89 -8.07
C ALA A 76 9.04 -4.93 -7.84
N ARG A 77 9.64 -6.14 -7.92
CA ARG A 77 11.09 -6.34 -7.82
C ARG A 77 11.84 -5.69 -8.97
N MET A 78 11.36 -5.82 -10.22
CA MET A 78 11.98 -5.18 -11.38
C MET A 78 12.00 -3.66 -11.27
N ILE A 79 10.93 -3.05 -10.76
CA ILE A 79 10.88 -1.60 -10.49
C ILE A 79 11.85 -1.25 -9.36
N ALA A 80 11.86 -1.98 -8.26
CA ALA A 80 12.79 -1.72 -7.16
C ALA A 80 14.27 -1.92 -7.55
N ASP A 81 14.55 -2.74 -8.57
CA ASP A 81 15.88 -2.94 -9.14
C ASP A 81 16.27 -1.85 -10.15
N SER A 82 15.33 -1.05 -10.66
CA SER A 82 15.66 0.12 -11.50
C SER A 82 16.32 1.21 -10.66
N GLY A 83 15.80 1.45 -9.45
CA GLY A 83 16.26 2.52 -8.56
C GLY A 83 15.70 3.90 -8.89
N GLU A 84 14.67 3.97 -9.76
CA GLU A 84 14.01 5.23 -10.14
C GLU A 84 13.21 5.87 -8.98
N TYR A 85 12.89 5.09 -7.94
CA TYR A 85 12.18 5.54 -6.74
C TYR A 85 12.98 5.22 -5.49
N ASP A 86 12.81 6.00 -4.42
CA ASP A 86 13.37 5.67 -3.11
C ASP A 86 12.62 4.47 -2.49
N LEU A 87 11.29 4.44 -2.66
CA LEU A 87 10.39 3.44 -2.08
C LEU A 87 9.39 2.91 -3.11
N VAL A 88 9.25 1.59 -3.17
CA VAL A 88 8.24 0.89 -3.97
C VAL A 88 7.30 0.15 -3.04
N LEU A 89 6.01 0.49 -3.09
CA LEU A 89 4.96 -0.11 -2.28
C LEU A 89 4.01 -0.93 -3.15
N PHE A 90 3.72 -2.16 -2.72
CA PHE A 90 2.73 -3.00 -3.38
C PHE A 90 1.91 -3.86 -2.41
N GLY A 91 0.71 -4.24 -2.81
CA GLY A 91 -0.22 -5.10 -2.05
C GLY A 91 -0.57 -6.38 -2.81
N HIS A 92 -1.87 -6.71 -2.88
CA HIS A 92 -2.49 -7.80 -3.68
C HIS A 92 -2.10 -9.24 -3.31
N THR A 93 -0.89 -9.50 -2.83
CA THR A 93 -0.39 -10.86 -2.57
C THR A 93 -0.65 -11.36 -1.16
N HIS A 94 -1.14 -10.49 -0.27
CA HIS A 94 -1.36 -10.74 1.16
C HIS A 94 -0.12 -11.17 1.94
N SER A 95 1.05 -11.25 1.29
CA SER A 95 2.27 -11.79 1.86
C SER A 95 3.22 -10.64 2.21
N PRO A 96 3.59 -10.45 3.49
CA PRO A 96 4.44 -9.34 3.87
C PRO A 96 5.86 -9.53 3.33
N ILE A 97 6.39 -8.47 2.71
CA ILE A 97 7.72 -8.45 2.09
C ILE A 97 8.38 -7.13 2.49
N VAL A 98 9.63 -7.21 2.96
CA VAL A 98 10.53 -6.05 3.08
C VAL A 98 11.86 -6.45 2.48
N GLU A 99 12.29 -5.72 1.45
CA GLU A 99 13.56 -5.98 0.80
C GLU A 99 14.31 -4.70 0.49
N ARG A 100 15.60 -4.68 0.83
CA ARG A 100 16.51 -3.65 0.33
C ARG A 100 17.01 -4.05 -1.05
N ARG A 101 16.63 -3.26 -2.05
CA ARG A 101 17.17 -3.30 -3.42
C ARG A 101 17.85 -1.97 -3.72
N LYS A 102 17.83 -1.50 -4.98
CA LYS A 102 18.18 -0.10 -5.26
C LYS A 102 17.15 0.84 -4.62
N SER A 103 15.88 0.48 -4.69
CA SER A 103 14.80 1.04 -3.88
C SER A 103 14.54 0.20 -2.62
N LEU A 104 13.92 0.78 -1.60
CA LEU A 104 13.25 -0.02 -0.57
C LEU A 104 11.97 -0.61 -1.18
N LEU A 105 11.79 -1.94 -1.12
CA LEU A 105 10.59 -2.61 -1.61
C LEU A 105 9.77 -3.11 -0.41
N VAL A 106 8.49 -2.73 -0.34
CA VAL A 106 7.61 -3.12 0.77
C VAL A 106 6.26 -3.61 0.28
N ASN A 107 5.85 -4.76 0.81
CA ASN A 107 4.46 -5.21 0.86
C ASN A 107 4.07 -5.39 2.33
N PRO A 108 3.03 -4.70 2.84
CA PRO A 108 2.63 -4.82 4.24
C PRO A 108 1.96 -6.16 4.57
N GLY A 109 1.62 -6.98 3.57
CA GLY A 109 0.80 -8.17 3.73
C GLY A 109 -0.68 -7.82 3.83
N GLU A 110 -1.42 -8.51 4.69
CA GLU A 110 -2.85 -8.24 4.92
C GLU A 110 -3.11 -7.77 6.35
N ALA A 111 -3.79 -6.65 6.51
CA ALA A 111 -4.19 -6.19 7.85
C ALA A 111 -5.36 -7.01 8.42
N CYS A 112 -6.19 -7.64 7.56
CA CYS A 112 -7.38 -8.37 7.98
C CYS A 112 -7.11 -9.81 8.44
N GLY A 113 -5.97 -10.40 8.06
CA GLY A 113 -5.61 -11.78 8.41
C GLY A 113 -6.54 -12.86 7.86
N LYS A 114 -7.26 -12.58 6.76
CA LYS A 114 -8.29 -13.50 6.25
C LYS A 114 -7.68 -14.70 5.54
N LEU A 115 -6.68 -14.49 4.69
CA LEU A 115 -6.10 -15.53 3.82
C LEU A 115 -4.92 -16.24 4.48
N THR A 116 -3.97 -15.48 5.03
CA THR A 116 -2.71 -15.96 5.63
C THR A 116 -2.83 -16.25 7.12
N LYS A 117 -3.90 -15.78 7.77
CA LYS A 117 -4.09 -15.80 9.24
C LYS A 117 -3.10 -14.92 10.01
N ARG A 118 -2.29 -14.13 9.30
CA ARG A 118 -1.38 -13.14 9.87
C ARG A 118 -1.93 -11.76 9.59
N ARG A 119 -2.04 -10.94 10.63
CA ARG A 119 -2.50 -9.55 10.51
C ARG A 119 -1.27 -8.67 10.57
N THR A 120 -0.88 -8.07 9.46
CA THR A 120 0.37 -7.32 9.38
C THR A 120 0.18 -5.94 8.78
N ILE A 121 1.04 -5.03 9.22
CA ILE A 121 1.29 -3.72 8.60
C ILE A 121 2.80 -3.54 8.44
N ALA A 122 3.20 -2.57 7.61
CA ALA A 122 4.59 -2.13 7.54
C ALA A 122 4.74 -0.74 8.16
N LEU A 123 5.78 -0.57 8.99
CA LEU A 123 6.26 0.75 9.41
C LEU A 123 7.51 1.06 8.60
N VAL A 124 7.55 2.26 8.01
CA VAL A 124 8.67 2.70 7.17
C VAL A 124 9.22 4.00 7.73
N ASP A 125 10.51 4.00 8.05
CA ASP A 125 11.28 5.20 8.37
C ASP A 125 11.80 5.81 7.07
N LEU A 126 11.31 6.98 6.69
CA LEU A 126 11.66 7.65 5.44
C LEU A 126 13.03 8.36 5.48
N ASP A 127 13.59 8.61 6.67
CA ASP A 127 14.91 9.22 6.80
C ASP A 127 15.99 8.16 6.62
N ARG A 128 15.85 7.03 7.31
CA ARG A 128 16.74 5.86 7.23
C ARG A 128 16.44 4.97 6.04
N MET A 129 15.27 5.14 5.42
CA MET A 129 14.71 4.29 4.38
C MET A 129 14.57 2.82 4.81
N GLU A 130 14.39 2.54 6.10
CA GLU A 130 14.24 1.19 6.64
C GLU A 130 12.77 0.86 6.87
N ALA A 131 12.41 -0.42 6.83
CA ALA A 131 11.05 -0.86 7.09
C ALA A 131 11.03 -2.12 7.96
N GLU A 132 9.97 -2.24 8.75
CA GLU A 132 9.69 -3.44 9.54
C GLU A 132 8.23 -3.86 9.38
N ILE A 133 7.99 -5.17 9.48
CA ILE A 133 6.64 -5.73 9.51
C ILE A 133 6.21 -5.88 10.96
N VAL A 134 5.06 -5.30 11.29
CA VAL A 134 4.44 -5.37 12.63
C VAL A 134 3.21 -6.25 12.56
N GLU A 135 3.08 -7.17 13.51
CA GLU A 135 1.93 -8.05 13.66
C GLU A 135 0.89 -7.41 14.61
N LEU A 136 -0.40 -7.49 14.24
CA LEU A 136 -1.55 -6.87 14.94
C LEU A 136 -2.32 -7.86 15.82
#